data_AF-A0A0F7N3W9-F1
#
_entry.id   AF-A0A0F7N3W9-F1
#
_cell.length_a   1.000
_cell.length_b   1.000
_cell.length_c   1.000
_cell.angle_alpha   90.00
_cell.angle_beta   90.00
_cell.angle_gamma   90.00
#
_symmetry.space_group_name_H-M   'P 1'
#
loop_
_entity.id
_entity.type
_entity.pdbx_description
1 polymer ?
#
loop_
_entity_poly.entity_id
_entity_poly.type
_entity_poly.pdbx_seq_one_letter_code
_entity_poly.pdbx_strand_id
1 'polypeptide(L)'
;MTLRVPRAELPGEMREAMVKQFGALPEPVEVLFNHPDVAVDNLEFAAKAASWRAVDASLKSFAHMAVAALVGCSWCLDVGYFQARNEDLDPAKASQVPRWRDSDVFSPLEREVMAYAEAMSVTPTAVTDAQAASLLAQLGAAGLVELTAFVGFVNLSTRANTAHGVTSQGFSESCEIPLAGRTEAAGRA
;
A
#
# COMPACT_ATOMS: atom_id res chain seq x y z
N MET A 1 8.90 2.81 16.79
CA MET A 1 9.86 1.69 16.72
C MET A 1 11.20 2.27 16.29
N THR A 2 12.31 1.60 16.60
CA THR A 2 13.64 2.00 16.13
C THR A 2 13.98 1.22 14.86
N LEU A 3 14.59 1.89 13.88
CA LEU A 3 15.16 1.25 12.70
C LEU A 3 16.13 0.12 13.10
N ARG A 4 16.00 -1.03 12.44
CA ARG A 4 16.85 -2.21 12.62
C ARG A 4 18.01 -2.27 11.64
N VAL A 5 17.93 -1.50 10.56
CA VAL A 5 18.96 -1.34 9.53
C VAL A 5 19.30 0.15 9.45
N PRO A 6 20.59 0.53 9.40
CA PRO A 6 20.97 1.94 9.29
C PRO A 6 20.51 2.53 7.95
N ARG A 7 20.44 3.86 7.88
CA ARG A 7 20.20 4.57 6.61
C ARG A 7 21.50 4.65 5.81
N ALA A 8 21.47 4.21 4.56
CA ALA A 8 22.58 4.40 3.63
C ALA A 8 22.47 5.75 2.90
N GLU A 9 23.60 6.24 2.42
CA GLU A 9 23.63 7.46 1.61
C GLU A 9 23.27 7.15 0.15
N LEU A 10 22.28 7.86 -0.39
CA LEU A 10 21.87 7.73 -1.78
C LEU A 10 22.76 8.58 -2.71
N PRO A 11 23.01 8.13 -3.96
CA PRO A 11 23.64 8.94 -5.00
C PRO A 11 22.89 10.26 -5.20
N GLY A 12 23.61 11.34 -5.54
CA GLY A 12 23.05 12.70 -5.64
C GLY A 12 21.82 12.79 -6.56
N GLU A 13 21.89 12.19 -7.74
CA GLU A 13 20.78 12.15 -8.71
C GLU A 13 19.55 11.42 -8.15
N MET A 14 19.75 10.30 -7.45
CA MET A 14 18.66 9.52 -6.86
C MET A 14 18.04 10.28 -5.69
N ARG A 15 18.87 10.91 -4.85
CA ARG A 15 18.43 11.78 -3.76
C ARG A 15 17.55 12.91 -4.29
N GLU A 16 18.00 13.62 -5.32
CA GLU A 16 17.25 14.71 -5.94
C GLU A 16 15.92 14.22 -6.53
N ALA A 17 15.92 13.08 -7.23
CA ALA A 17 14.70 12.48 -7.78
C ALA A 17 13.70 12.12 -6.67
N MET A 18 14.16 11.51 -5.57
CA MET A 18 13.31 11.13 -4.44
C MET A 18 12.71 12.35 -3.74
N VAL A 19 13.53 13.38 -3.46
CA VAL A 19 13.04 14.63 -2.87
C VAL A 19 12.05 15.33 -3.79
N LYS A 20 12.29 15.32 -5.11
CA LYS A 20 11.35 15.90 -6.08
C LYS A 20 10.01 15.17 -6.10
N GLN A 21 10.04 13.84 -6.01
CA GLN A 21 8.83 13.01 -6.09
C GLN A 21 8.02 13.01 -4.79
N PHE A 22 8.68 12.91 -3.65
CA PHE A 22 8.02 12.71 -2.35
C PHE A 22 8.07 13.95 -1.45
N GLY A 23 8.84 14.98 -1.79
CA GLY A 23 9.08 16.16 -0.93
C GLY A 23 10.11 15.93 0.18
N ALA A 24 10.50 14.68 0.43
CA ALA A 24 11.52 14.27 1.38
C ALA A 24 12.18 12.96 0.92
N LEU A 25 13.25 12.53 1.60
CA LEU A 25 13.83 11.22 1.34
C LEU A 25 13.01 10.11 2.01
N PRO A 26 12.52 9.12 1.23
CA PRO A 26 11.84 7.97 1.80
C PRO A 26 12.81 7.08 2.58
N GLU A 27 12.55 6.90 3.88
CA GLU A 27 13.35 6.04 4.77
C GLU A 27 13.47 4.59 4.27
N PRO A 28 12.41 3.95 3.69
CA PRO A 28 12.58 2.64 3.06
C PRO A 28 13.65 2.57 1.98
N VAL A 29 13.80 3.64 1.19
CA VAL A 29 14.78 3.68 0.10
C VAL A 29 16.18 3.78 0.68
N GLU A 30 16.39 4.63 1.68
CA GLU A 30 17.67 4.73 2.40
C GLU A 30 18.04 3.41 3.11
N VAL A 31 17.05 2.69 3.64
CA VAL A 31 17.25 1.37 4.27
C VAL A 31 17.63 0.31 3.24
N LEU A 32 16.89 0.20 2.14
CA LEU A 32 17.17 -0.77 1.07
C LEU A 32 18.54 -0.52 0.43
N PHE A 33 18.97 0.74 0.33
CA PHE A 33 20.23 1.10 -0.33
C PHE A 33 21.50 0.66 0.41
N ASN A 34 21.37 0.05 1.60
CA ASN A 34 22.46 -0.78 2.15
C ASN A 34 22.84 -1.94 1.21
N HIS A 35 21.98 -2.28 0.25
CA HIS A 35 22.27 -3.13 -0.90
C HIS A 35 21.77 -2.46 -2.19
N PRO A 36 22.61 -1.71 -2.92
CA PRO A 36 22.20 -0.91 -4.07
C PRO A 36 21.45 -1.68 -5.16
N ASP A 37 21.91 -2.87 -5.55
CA ASP A 37 21.25 -3.66 -6.61
C ASP A 37 19.82 -4.03 -6.24
N VAL A 38 19.60 -4.50 -4.99
CA VAL A 38 18.27 -4.82 -4.44
C VAL A 38 17.40 -3.57 -4.38
N ALA A 39 17.95 -2.42 -3.99
CA ALA A 39 17.20 -1.17 -3.94
C ALA A 39 16.73 -0.73 -5.34
N VAL A 40 17.61 -0.80 -6.33
CA VAL A 40 17.29 -0.46 -7.73
C VAL A 40 16.22 -1.41 -8.29
N ASP A 41 16.40 -2.72 -8.15
CA ASP A 41 15.43 -3.71 -8.63
C ASP A 41 14.06 -3.52 -7.97
N ASN A 42 14.03 -3.25 -6.66
CA ASN A 42 12.80 -2.99 -5.93
C ASN A 42 12.09 -1.72 -6.42
N LEU A 43 12.83 -0.63 -6.65
CA LEU A 43 12.28 0.63 -7.18
C LEU A 43 11.77 0.46 -8.62
N GLU A 44 12.49 -0.27 -9.47
CA GLU A 44 12.05 -0.58 -10.81
C GLU A 44 10.75 -1.38 -10.82
N PHE A 45 10.65 -2.40 -9.95
CA PHE A 45 9.43 -3.18 -9.84
C PHE A 45 8.28 -2.31 -9.36
N ALA A 46 8.50 -1.45 -8.36
CA ALA A 46 7.50 -0.50 -7.87
C ALA A 46 6.96 0.39 -8.99
N ALA A 47 7.86 0.96 -9.81
CA ALA A 47 7.50 1.80 -10.94
C ALA A 47 6.70 1.04 -12.00
N LYS A 48 7.13 -0.19 -12.35
CA LYS A 48 6.41 -1.07 -13.27
C LYS A 48 5.01 -1.39 -12.75
N ALA A 49 4.89 -1.80 -11.48
CA ALA A 49 3.61 -2.12 -10.84
C ALA A 49 2.64 -0.93 -10.81
N ALA A 50 3.15 0.27 -10.54
CA ALA A 50 2.35 1.50 -10.60
C ALA A 50 1.84 1.79 -12.02
N SER A 51 2.65 1.52 -13.05
CA SER A 51 2.33 1.81 -14.45
C SER A 51 1.30 0.87 -15.12
N TRP A 52 1.02 -0.29 -14.52
CA TRP A 52 0.03 -1.23 -15.08
C TRP A 52 -1.38 -0.64 -15.07
N ARG A 53 -2.23 -1.04 -16.04
CA ARG A 53 -3.49 -0.36 -16.37
C ARG A 53 -4.69 -1.28 -16.57
N ALA A 54 -4.58 -2.58 -16.31
CA ALA A 54 -5.71 -3.49 -16.35
C ALA A 54 -6.62 -3.32 -15.13
N VAL A 55 -6.11 -2.73 -14.04
CA VAL A 55 -6.88 -2.34 -12.85
C VAL A 55 -6.78 -0.82 -12.67
N ASP A 56 -7.92 -0.17 -12.40
CA ASP A 56 -7.97 1.26 -12.13
C ASP A 56 -7.02 1.65 -10.98
N ALA A 57 -6.37 2.80 -11.13
CA ALA A 57 -5.43 3.31 -10.13
C ALA A 57 -6.08 3.44 -8.74
N SER A 58 -7.34 3.88 -8.68
CA SER A 58 -8.12 3.98 -7.45
C SER A 58 -8.28 2.64 -6.72
N LEU A 59 -8.58 1.56 -7.46
CA LEU A 59 -8.70 0.22 -6.90
C LEU A 59 -7.35 -0.29 -6.36
N LYS A 60 -6.24 -0.03 -7.07
CA LYS A 60 -4.90 -0.35 -6.59
C LYS A 60 -4.55 0.44 -5.33
N SER A 61 -4.89 1.72 -5.27
CA SER A 61 -4.69 2.57 -4.10
C SER A 61 -5.49 2.08 -2.87
N PHE A 62 -6.75 1.67 -3.04
CA PHE A 62 -7.53 1.05 -1.96
C PHE A 62 -6.96 -0.30 -1.51
N ALA A 63 -6.55 -1.16 -2.45
CA ALA A 63 -5.89 -2.43 -2.14
C ALA A 63 -4.59 -2.20 -1.34
N HIS A 64 -3.76 -1.24 -1.75
CA HIS A 64 -2.54 -0.87 -1.04
C HIS A 64 -2.84 -0.44 0.40
N MET A 65 -3.73 0.53 0.59
CA MET A 65 -4.06 1.04 1.91
C MET A 65 -4.67 -0.05 2.82
N ALA A 66 -5.51 -0.95 2.28
CA ALA A 66 -6.07 -2.07 3.05
C ALA A 66 -4.98 -3.04 3.53
N VAL A 67 -4.03 -3.41 2.67
CA VAL A 67 -2.90 -4.28 3.05
C VAL A 67 -1.99 -3.58 4.06
N ALA A 68 -1.67 -2.30 3.84
CA ALA A 68 -0.84 -1.53 4.77
C ALA A 68 -1.48 -1.44 6.17
N ALA A 69 -2.80 -1.21 6.23
CA ALA A 69 -3.55 -1.18 7.48
C ALA A 69 -3.61 -2.56 8.17
N LEU A 70 -3.78 -3.64 7.41
CA LEU A 70 -3.81 -5.01 7.91
C LEU A 70 -2.45 -5.44 8.47
N VAL A 71 -1.37 -5.24 7.71
CA VAL A 71 0.00 -5.60 8.11
C VAL A 71 0.52 -4.67 9.22
N GLY A 72 -0.01 -3.45 9.31
CA GLY A 72 0.43 -2.44 10.28
C GLY A 72 1.69 -1.68 9.83
N CYS A 73 1.93 -1.57 8.52
CA CYS A 73 3.00 -0.73 7.99
C CYS A 73 2.54 0.72 7.96
N SER A 74 2.87 1.50 9.00
CA SER A 74 2.48 2.90 9.08
C SER A 74 3.01 3.74 7.92
N TRP A 75 4.26 3.50 7.46
CA TRP A 75 4.84 4.21 6.31
C TRP A 75 4.12 3.90 4.99
N CYS A 76 3.70 2.66 4.80
CA CYS A 76 3.02 2.25 3.56
C CYS A 76 1.61 2.86 3.50
N LEU A 77 0.94 2.94 4.66
CA LEU A 77 -0.33 3.63 4.76
C LEU A 77 -0.15 5.12 4.44
N ASP A 78 0.87 5.73 5.04
CA ASP A 78 1.29 7.12 4.87
C ASP A 78 1.52 7.52 3.40
N VAL A 79 2.36 6.77 2.68
CA VAL A 79 2.62 7.01 1.25
C VAL A 79 1.40 6.69 0.38
N GLY A 80 0.55 5.74 0.80
CA GLY A 80 -0.71 5.43 0.12
C GLY A 80 -1.66 6.63 0.08
N TYR A 81 -1.73 7.43 1.15
CA TYR A 81 -2.50 8.68 1.17
C TYR A 81 -1.91 9.75 0.27
N PHE A 82 -0.59 9.91 0.27
CA PHE A 82 0.10 10.83 -0.63
C PHE A 82 -0.17 10.48 -2.11
N GLN A 83 -0.08 9.20 -2.45
CA GLN A 83 -0.37 8.70 -3.80
C GLN A 83 -1.84 8.89 -4.17
N ALA A 84 -2.77 8.58 -3.27
CA ALA A 84 -4.19 8.78 -3.50
C ALA A 84 -4.50 10.25 -3.87
N ARG A 85 -3.91 11.21 -3.14
CA ARG A 85 -4.07 12.64 -3.44
C ARG A 85 -3.53 13.02 -4.83
N ASN A 86 -2.42 12.41 -5.25
CA ASN A 86 -1.83 12.66 -6.57
C ASN A 86 -2.60 11.99 -7.72
N GLU A 87 -3.45 11.01 -7.41
CA GLU A 87 -4.30 10.27 -8.35
C GLU A 87 -5.75 10.80 -8.36
N ASP A 88 -5.99 12.01 -7.84
CA ASP A 88 -7.30 12.66 -7.72
C ASP A 88 -8.35 11.84 -6.94
N LEU A 89 -7.92 10.94 -6.03
CA LEU A 89 -8.83 10.30 -5.08
C LEU A 89 -9.31 11.29 -4.04
N ASP A 90 -10.59 11.22 -3.71
CA ASP A 90 -11.19 11.96 -2.60
C ASP A 90 -10.49 11.60 -1.27
N PRO A 91 -9.78 12.54 -0.62
CA PRO A 91 -9.11 12.31 0.65
C PRO A 91 -10.08 11.89 1.77
N ALA A 92 -11.32 12.37 1.73
CA ALA A 92 -12.34 11.98 2.70
C ALA A 92 -12.67 10.49 2.56
N LYS A 93 -12.82 9.99 1.32
CA LYS A 93 -13.00 8.57 1.04
C LYS A 93 -11.78 7.73 1.39
N ALA A 94 -10.58 8.16 1.00
CA ALA A 94 -9.34 7.47 1.34
C ALA A 94 -9.20 7.28 2.86
N SER A 95 -9.55 8.31 3.66
CA SER A 95 -9.45 8.27 5.13
C SER A 95 -10.26 7.14 5.77
N GLN A 96 -11.26 6.61 5.05
CA GLN A 96 -12.16 5.56 5.52
C GLN A 96 -11.60 4.15 5.34
N VAL A 97 -10.50 3.97 4.60
CA VAL A 97 -9.97 2.63 4.29
C VAL A 97 -9.68 1.81 5.54
N PRO A 98 -9.08 2.32 6.64
CA PRO A 98 -8.84 1.51 7.84
C PRO A 98 -10.12 0.93 8.49
N ARG A 99 -11.30 1.49 8.17
CA ARG A 99 -12.61 1.05 8.64
C ARG A 99 -13.58 0.71 7.50
N TRP A 100 -13.06 0.32 6.33
CA TRP A 100 -13.84 0.17 5.11
C TRP A 100 -15.05 -0.76 5.24
N ARG A 101 -15.00 -1.75 6.13
CA ARG A 101 -16.12 -2.67 6.41
C ARG A 101 -17.35 -1.96 6.96
N ASP A 102 -17.13 -0.93 7.77
CA ASP A 102 -18.17 -0.15 8.44
C ASP A 102 -18.54 1.12 7.66
N SER A 103 -17.81 1.43 6.59
CA SER A 103 -18.00 2.64 5.79
C SER A 103 -18.88 2.40 4.56
N ASP A 104 -19.82 3.30 4.32
CA ASP A 104 -20.78 3.28 3.22
C ASP A 104 -20.30 4.02 1.96
N VAL A 105 -19.12 4.66 2.01
CA VAL A 105 -18.56 5.45 0.89
C VAL A 105 -17.98 4.60 -0.24
N PHE A 106 -17.76 3.31 0.00
CA PHE A 106 -17.13 2.39 -0.95
C PHE A 106 -18.15 1.62 -1.78
N SER A 107 -17.92 1.54 -3.08
CA SER A 107 -18.71 0.74 -4.01
C SER A 107 -18.54 -0.77 -3.73
N PRO A 108 -19.44 -1.62 -4.24
CA PRO A 108 -19.30 -3.06 -4.11
C PRO A 108 -17.96 -3.59 -4.63
N LEU A 109 -17.51 -3.13 -5.81
CA LEU A 109 -16.24 -3.55 -6.39
C LEU A 109 -15.04 -3.12 -5.53
N GLU A 110 -15.04 -1.88 -5.03
CA GLU A 110 -13.97 -1.38 -4.15
C GLU A 110 -13.87 -2.22 -2.86
N ARG A 111 -15.02 -2.59 -2.28
CA ARG A 111 -15.09 -3.47 -1.11
C ARG A 111 -14.58 -4.87 -1.42
N GLU A 112 -14.92 -5.45 -2.58
CA GLU A 112 -14.42 -6.76 -2.99
C GLU A 112 -12.90 -6.75 -3.22
N VAL A 113 -12.36 -5.69 -3.83
CA VAL A 113 -10.92 -5.49 -4.02
C VAL A 113 -10.18 -5.43 -2.68
N MET A 114 -10.67 -4.62 -1.73
CA MET A 114 -10.07 -4.54 -0.38
C MET A 114 -10.19 -5.86 0.38
N ALA A 115 -11.33 -6.55 0.30
CA ALA A 115 -11.53 -7.85 0.93
C ALA A 115 -10.58 -8.92 0.36
N TYR A 116 -10.39 -8.94 -0.96
CA TYR A 116 -9.46 -9.84 -1.63
C TYR A 116 -8.01 -9.53 -1.25
N ALA A 117 -7.63 -8.25 -1.23
CA ALA A 117 -6.29 -7.82 -0.86
C ALA A 117 -5.93 -8.24 0.57
N GLU A 118 -6.85 -8.08 1.53
CA GLU A 118 -6.66 -8.57 2.89
C GLU A 118 -6.57 -10.10 2.97
N ALA A 119 -7.47 -10.81 2.29
CA ALA A 119 -7.49 -12.28 2.27
C ALA A 119 -6.20 -12.87 1.67
N MET A 120 -5.62 -12.20 0.67
CA MET A 120 -4.32 -12.55 0.09
C MET A 120 -3.15 -12.29 1.04
N SER A 121 -3.31 -11.37 2.00
CA SER A 121 -2.20 -10.87 2.82
C SER A 121 -2.08 -11.54 4.20
N VAL A 122 -3.12 -12.26 4.65
CA VAL A 122 -3.07 -13.08 5.86
C VAL A 122 -2.23 -14.36 5.65
N THR A 123 -1.83 -15.01 6.74
CA THR A 123 -1.01 -16.23 6.68
C THR A 123 -1.67 -17.34 7.51
N PRO A 124 -2.04 -18.48 6.88
CA PRO A 124 -1.95 -18.77 5.45
C PRO A 124 -2.88 -17.87 4.61
N THR A 125 -2.66 -17.81 3.29
CA THR A 125 -3.54 -17.06 2.38
C THR A 125 -4.97 -17.59 2.46
N ALA A 126 -5.95 -16.69 2.55
CA ALA A 126 -7.35 -17.01 2.78
C ALA A 126 -8.27 -16.62 1.61
N VAL A 127 -7.72 -16.36 0.42
CA VAL A 127 -8.48 -16.08 -0.80
C VAL A 127 -9.39 -17.28 -1.10
N THR A 128 -10.69 -17.02 -1.26
CA THR A 128 -11.68 -18.04 -1.61
C THR A 128 -11.94 -18.08 -3.11
N ASP A 129 -12.37 -19.24 -3.62
CA ASP A 129 -12.77 -19.39 -5.03
C ASP A 129 -13.90 -18.43 -5.40
N ALA A 130 -14.81 -18.14 -4.47
CA ALA A 130 -15.91 -17.18 -4.67
C ALA A 130 -15.40 -15.75 -4.88
N GLN A 131 -14.43 -15.31 -4.07
CA GLN A 131 -13.81 -13.98 -4.25
C GLN A 131 -13.08 -13.90 -5.60
N ALA A 132 -12.30 -14.93 -5.93
CA ALA A 132 -11.57 -14.97 -7.20
C ALA A 132 -12.51 -14.98 -8.40
N ALA A 133 -13.58 -15.78 -8.37
CA ALA A 133 -14.57 -15.86 -9.44
C ALA A 133 -15.34 -14.54 -9.63
N SER A 134 -15.73 -13.88 -8.53
CA SER A 134 -16.43 -12.59 -8.58
C SER A 134 -15.55 -11.50 -9.21
N LEU A 135 -14.30 -11.38 -8.76
CA LEU A 135 -13.36 -10.40 -9.32
C LEU A 135 -12.95 -10.74 -10.75
N LEU A 136 -12.82 -12.02 -11.09
CA LEU A 136 -12.57 -12.46 -12.47
C LEU A 136 -13.70 -12.02 -13.40
N ALA A 137 -14.96 -12.11 -12.97
CA ALA A 137 -16.10 -11.69 -13.77
C ALA A 137 -16.16 -10.17 -13.97
N GLN A 138 -15.73 -9.38 -12.97
CA GLN A 138 -15.78 -7.92 -13.00
C GLN A 138 -14.57 -7.27 -13.67
N LEU A 139 -13.37 -7.80 -13.43
CA LEU A 139 -12.09 -7.22 -13.90
C LEU A 139 -11.50 -7.96 -15.11
N GLY A 140 -12.01 -9.15 -15.42
CA GLY A 140 -11.41 -10.05 -16.39
C GLY A 140 -10.09 -10.68 -15.92
N ALA A 141 -9.55 -11.58 -16.73
CA ALA A 141 -8.34 -12.32 -16.39
C ALA A 141 -7.12 -11.40 -16.21
N ALA A 142 -6.95 -10.40 -17.08
CA ALA A 142 -5.85 -9.45 -16.99
C ALA A 142 -5.92 -8.63 -15.69
N GLY A 143 -7.12 -8.15 -15.32
CA GLY A 143 -7.30 -7.35 -14.11
C GLY A 143 -7.09 -8.16 -12.83
N LEU A 144 -7.59 -9.41 -12.76
CA LEU A 144 -7.34 -10.25 -11.58
C LEU A 144 -5.84 -10.58 -11.40
N VAL A 145 -5.13 -10.88 -12.49
CA VAL A 145 -3.68 -11.13 -12.45
C VAL A 145 -2.92 -9.88 -12.00
N GLU A 146 -3.25 -8.72 -12.56
CA GLU A 146 -2.63 -7.44 -12.20
C GLU A 146 -2.88 -7.10 -10.73
N LEU A 147 -4.12 -7.21 -10.24
CA LEU A 147 -4.47 -6.97 -8.84
C LEU A 147 -3.67 -7.90 -7.91
N THR A 148 -3.62 -9.19 -8.23
CA THR A 148 -2.89 -10.20 -7.43
C THR A 148 -1.41 -9.86 -7.37
N ALA A 149 -0.77 -9.59 -8.51
CA ALA A 149 0.64 -9.23 -8.58
C ALA A 149 0.94 -7.95 -7.80
N PHE A 150 0.08 -6.93 -7.95
CA PHE A 150 0.19 -5.67 -7.22
C PHE A 150 0.09 -5.89 -5.70
N VAL A 151 -0.92 -6.64 -5.22
CA VAL A 151 -1.06 -6.97 -3.79
C VAL A 151 0.13 -7.77 -3.27
N GLY A 152 0.70 -8.67 -4.08
CA GLY A 152 1.94 -9.38 -3.76
C GLY A 152 3.12 -8.44 -3.51
N PHE A 153 3.28 -7.42 -4.35
CA PHE A 153 4.30 -6.39 -4.16
C PHE A 153 4.04 -5.50 -2.94
N VAL A 154 2.78 -5.16 -2.65
CA VAL A 154 2.44 -4.44 -1.43
C VAL A 154 2.77 -5.29 -0.19
N ASN A 155 2.57 -6.60 -0.22
CA ASN A 155 2.99 -7.50 0.85
C ASN A 155 4.52 -7.52 1.04
N LEU A 156 5.28 -7.59 -0.05
CA LEU A 156 6.74 -7.46 -0.02
C LEU A 156 7.14 -6.16 0.68
N SER A 157 6.62 -5.03 0.21
CA SER A 157 6.95 -3.69 0.71
C SER A 157 6.58 -3.51 2.18
N THR A 158 5.34 -3.85 2.55
CA THR A 158 4.83 -3.69 3.92
C THR A 158 5.58 -4.56 4.92
N ARG A 159 5.81 -5.84 4.60
CA ARG A 159 6.51 -6.77 5.49
C ARG A 159 7.99 -6.42 5.61
N ALA A 160 8.65 -6.02 4.52
CA ALA A 160 10.04 -5.58 4.55
C ALA A 160 10.20 -4.33 5.44
N ASN A 161 9.36 -3.32 5.25
CA ASN A 161 9.39 -2.10 6.07
C ASN A 161 9.17 -2.39 7.56
N THR A 162 8.13 -3.17 7.89
CA THR A 162 7.87 -3.56 9.28
C THR A 162 9.02 -4.39 9.87
N ALA A 163 9.61 -5.31 9.09
CA ALA A 163 10.78 -6.10 9.51
C ALA A 163 12.02 -5.22 9.75
N HIS A 164 12.24 -4.19 8.94
CA HIS A 164 13.32 -3.23 9.13
C HIS A 164 13.04 -2.18 10.22
N GLY A 165 11.82 -2.16 10.77
CA GLY A 165 11.44 -1.22 11.82
C GLY A 165 11.16 0.19 11.32
N VAL A 166 10.93 0.33 10.01
CA VAL A 166 10.54 1.59 9.37
C VAL A 166 9.19 2.03 9.91
N THR A 167 9.07 3.31 10.24
CA THR A 167 7.81 3.93 10.71
C THR A 167 7.36 5.05 9.77
N SER A 168 6.15 5.57 9.99
CA SER A 168 5.64 6.71 9.22
C SER A 168 6.60 7.90 9.33
N GLN A 169 6.74 8.64 8.24
CA GLN A 169 7.53 9.87 8.17
C GLN A 169 6.64 11.12 8.08
N GLY A 170 5.35 10.98 8.41
CA GLY A 170 4.41 12.09 8.44
C GLY A 170 3.91 12.56 7.07
N PHE A 171 3.99 11.74 6.00
CA PHE A 171 3.43 12.11 4.69
C PHE A 171 1.91 12.41 4.76
N SER A 172 1.20 11.84 5.72
CA SER A 172 -0.22 11.93 6.02
C SER A 172 -0.49 13.02 7.04
N GLU A 173 0.53 13.56 7.72
CA GLU A 173 0.40 14.77 8.54
C GLU A 173 0.19 16.01 7.66
N SER A 174 0.48 15.91 6.36
CA SER A 174 0.09 16.92 5.37
C SER A 174 -1.39 16.83 4.94
N CYS A 175 -2.11 15.77 5.34
CA CYS A 175 -3.55 15.65 5.11
C CYS A 175 -4.33 16.31 6.25
N GLU A 176 -5.18 17.28 5.92
CA GLU A 176 -6.09 17.94 6.87
C GLU A 176 -7.16 17.00 7.44
N ILE A 177 -7.35 15.81 6.84
CA ILE A 177 -8.34 14.82 7.25
C ILE A 177 -7.65 13.71 8.08
N PRO A 178 -7.96 13.59 9.38
CA PRO A 178 -7.42 12.52 10.21
C PRO A 178 -7.81 11.14 9.67
N LEU A 179 -6.88 10.19 9.74
CA LEU A 179 -7.16 8.80 9.44
C LEU A 179 -8.25 8.28 10.36
N ALA A 180 -9.27 7.62 9.80
CA ALA A 180 -10.25 6.95 10.63
C ALA A 180 -9.55 5.88 11.47
N GLY A 181 -9.79 5.88 12.79
CA GLY A 181 -9.28 4.84 13.66
C GLY A 181 -9.76 3.46 13.18
N ARG A 182 -8.91 2.44 13.33
CA ARG A 182 -9.36 1.06 13.17
C ARG A 182 -10.51 0.83 14.16
N THR A 183 -11.62 0.27 13.68
CA THR A 183 -12.64 -0.25 14.59
C THR A 183 -11.96 -1.33 15.42
N GLU A 184 -11.81 -1.11 16.73
CA GLU A 184 -11.37 -2.17 17.63
C GLU A 184 -12.37 -3.32 17.49
N ALA A 185 -11.88 -4.50 17.13
CA ALA A 185 -12.71 -5.69 17.16
C ALA A 185 -13.15 -5.89 18.62
N ALA A 186 -14.39 -5.52 18.93
CA ALA A 186 -15.02 -5.83 20.19
C ALA A 186 -15.00 -7.36 20.37
N GLY A 187 -14.18 -7.82 21.32
CA GLY A 187 -14.22 -9.18 21.87
C GLY A 187 -13.56 -10.26 21.01
N ARG A 188 -12.33 -10.62 21.36
CA ARG A 188 -11.98 -12.05 21.41
C ARG A 188 -12.14 -12.49 22.85
N ALA A 189 -13.13 -13.36 23.07
CA ALA A 189 -13.31 -14.14 24.30
C ALA A 189 -12.10 -15.04 24.56
#